data_AF-A0A7C4PEE0-F1
#
_entry.id   AF-A0A7C4PEE0-F1
#
_cell.length_a   1.000
_cell.length_b   1.000
_cell.length_c   1.000
_cell.angle_alpha   90.00
_cell.angle_beta   90.00
_cell.angle_gamma   90.00
#
_symmetry.space_group_name_H-M   'P 1'
#
loop_
_entity.id
_entity.type
_entity.pdbx_description
1 polymer ?
#
loop_
_entity_poly.entity_id
_entity_poly.type
_entity_poly.pdbx_seq_one_letter_code
_entity_poly.pdbx_strand_id
1 'polypeptide(L)' 'MSRDLRLYARQTTTRLILGALLLIFVLGDGLIYLLYGRPAALMGLVCLFAGLSPLLLIWLALLGIDWLARWANRD' A
#
# COMPACT_ATOMS: atom_id res chain seq x y z
N MET A 1 22.22 26.65 -6.73
CA MET A 1 20.82 26.27 -6.46
C MET A 1 20.66 24.78 -6.72
N SER A 2 21.17 23.94 -5.82
CA SER A 2 21.10 22.49 -5.90
C SER A 2 19.67 22.04 -5.56
N ARG A 3 18.84 21.82 -6.57
CA ARG A 3 17.55 21.15 -6.38
C ARG A 3 17.85 19.74 -5.88
N ASP A 4 17.44 19.42 -4.66
CA ASP A 4 17.56 18.07 -4.10
C ASP A 4 16.73 17.07 -4.91
N LEU A 5 17.39 16.43 -5.89
CA LEU A 5 16.78 15.42 -6.76
C LEU A 5 16.26 14.21 -5.95
N ARG A 6 16.84 13.94 -4.77
CA ARG A 6 16.39 12.87 -3.86
C ARG A 6 14.98 13.10 -3.31
N LEU A 7 14.62 14.35 -3.00
CA LEU A 7 13.28 14.70 -2.53
C LEU A 7 12.24 14.49 -3.64
N TYR A 8 12.58 14.89 -4.87
CA TYR A 8 11.71 14.77 -6.03
C TYR A 8 11.49 13.32 -6.47
N ALA A 9 12.55 12.51 -6.43
CA ALA A 9 12.47 11.08 -6.72
C ALA A 9 11.53 10.37 -5.74
N ARG A 10 11.65 10.64 -4.43
CA ARG A 10 10.82 10.01 -3.39
C ARG A 10 9.34 10.34 -3.55
N GLN A 11 9.01 11.61 -3.81
CA GLN A 11 7.64 12.05 -4.07
C GLN A 11 7.04 11.39 -5.32
N THR A 12 7.84 11.26 -6.38
CA THR A 12 7.41 10.63 -7.63
C THR A 12 7.16 9.13 -7.45
N THR A 13 8.07 8.43 -6.77
CA THR A 13 7.93 7.00 -6.47
C THR A 13 6.69 6.71 -5.64
N THR A 14 6.42 7.49 -4.58
CA THR A 14 5.20 7.30 -3.78
C THR A 14 3.94 7.47 -4.62
N ARG A 15 3.91 8.50 -5.47
CA ARG A 15 2.76 8.76 -6.36
C ARG A 15 2.57 7.67 -7.40
N LEU A 16 3.67 7.12 -7.93
CA LEU A 16 3.64 5.98 -8.86
C LEU A 16 3.08 4.72 -8.20
N ILE A 17 3.56 4.40 -6.99
CA ILE A 17 3.10 3.23 -6.22
C ILE A 17 1.61 3.37 -5.89
N LEU A 18 1.19 4.54 -5.40
CA LEU A 18 -0.23 4.79 -5.10
C LEU A 18 -1.09 4.68 -6.36
N GLY A 19 -0.65 5.26 -7.47
CA GLY A 19 -1.36 5.21 -8.75
C GLY A 19 -1.47 3.77 -9.29
N ALA A 20 -0.38 3.00 -9.24
CA ALA A 20 -0.37 1.61 -9.65
C ALA A 20 -1.31 0.75 -8.78
N LEU A 21 -1.29 0.95 -7.46
CA LEU A 21 -2.16 0.24 -6.54
C LEU A 21 -3.64 0.55 -6.82
N LEU A 22 -3.99 1.82 -6.97
CA LEU A 22 -5.35 2.24 -7.33
C LEU A 22 -5.81 1.62 -8.66
N LEU A 23 -4.93 1.61 -9.65
CA LEU A 23 -5.24 1.06 -10.97
C LEU A 23 -5.46 -0.45 -10.91
N ILE A 24 -4.65 -1.20 -10.15
CA ILE A 24 -4.82 -2.64 -9.95
C ILE A 24 -6.13 -2.95 -9.22
N PHE A 25 -6.45 -2.23 -8.14
CA PHE A 25 -7.70 -2.44 -7.42
C PHE A 25 -8.92 -2.07 -8.28
N VAL A 26 -8.91 -0.90 -8.93
CA VAL A 26 -10.07 -0.43 -9.70
C VAL A 26 -10.27 -1.25 -10.98
N LEU A 27 -9.22 -1.50 -11.75
CA LEU A 27 -9.34 -2.28 -13.00
C LEU A 27 -9.44 -3.77 -12.71
N GLY A 28 -8.73 -4.30 -11.71
CA GLY A 28 -8.79 -5.70 -11.32
C GLY A 28 -10.17 -6.08 -10.81
N ASP A 29 -10.61 -5.47 -9.70
CA ASP A 29 -11.95 -5.76 -9.14
C ASP A 29 -13.08 -5.28 -10.04
N GLY A 30 -12.89 -4.17 -10.77
CA GLY A 30 -13.86 -3.65 -11.73
C GLY A 30 -14.11 -4.62 -12.90
N LEU A 31 -13.05 -5.23 -13.43
CA LEU A 31 -13.19 -6.23 -14.50
C LEU A 31 -13.82 -7.53 -13.98
N ILE A 32 -13.47 -7.95 -12.76
CA ILE A 32 -14.10 -9.10 -12.08
C ILE A 32 -15.59 -8.85 -11.87
N TYR A 33 -15.97 -7.64 -11.44
CA TYR A 33 -17.36 -7.25 -11.27
C TYR A 33 -18.17 -7.34 -12.56
N LEU A 34 -17.59 -6.87 -13.68
CA LEU A 34 -18.25 -6.88 -14.98
C LEU A 34 -18.45 -8.29 -15.54
N LEU A 35 -17.48 -9.19 -15.34
CA LEU A 35 -17.48 -10.53 -15.94
C LEU A 35 -18.13 -11.61 -15.07
N TYR A 36 -17.90 -11.58 -13.75
CA TYR A 36 -18.28 -12.66 -12.83
C TYR A 36 -19.35 -12.23 -11.81
N GLY A 37 -19.76 -10.95 -11.85
CA GLY A 37 -20.79 -10.40 -10.98
C GLY A 37 -20.31 -10.08 -9.56
N ARG A 38 -21.27 -9.62 -8.75
CA ARG A 38 -21.07 -9.11 -7.37
C ARG A 38 -20.29 -10.04 -6.42
N PRO A 39 -20.62 -11.34 -6.29
CA PRO A 39 -19.96 -12.18 -5.29
C PRO A 39 -18.49 -12.43 -5.64
N ALA A 40 -18.15 -12.52 -6.93
CA ALA A 40 -16.77 -12.70 -7.37
C ALA A 40 -15.92 -11.45 -7.11
N ALA A 41 -16.48 -10.25 -7.28
CA ALA A 41 -15.78 -9.00 -6.99
C ALA A 41 -15.43 -8.87 -5.50
N LEU A 42 -16.33 -9.30 -4.60
CA LEU A 42 -16.05 -9.33 -3.16
C LEU A 42 -14.91 -10.29 -2.82
N MET A 43 -14.90 -11.48 -3.44
CA MET A 43 -13.83 -12.46 -3.25
C MET A 43 -12.49 -11.95 -3.80
N GLY A 44 -12.51 -11.26 -4.95
CA GLY A 44 -11.36 -10.59 -5.55
C GLY A 44 -10.74 -9.57 -4.60
N LEU A 45 -11.58 -8.70 -4.03
CA LEU A 45 -11.16 -7.69 -3.07
C LEU A 45 -10.52 -8.32 -1.82
N VAL A 46 -11.15 -9.35 -1.26
CA VAL A 46 -10.61 -10.08 -0.10
C VAL A 46 -9.25 -10.72 -0.43
N CYS A 47 -9.11 -11.29 -1.63
CA CYS A 47 -7.86 -11.90 -2.08
C CYS A 47 -6.73 -10.86 -2.23
N LEU A 48 -7.04 -9.69 -2.79
CA LEU A 48 -6.13 -8.56 -2.90
C LEU A 48 -5.65 -8.06 -1.53
N PHE A 49 -6.58 -7.89 -0.57
CA PHE A 49 -6.21 -7.52 0.80
C PHE A 49 -5.43 -8.61 1.53
N ALA A 50 -5.78 -9.89 1.32
CA ALA A 50 -5.05 -11.01 1.90
C ALA A 50 -3.61 -11.08 1.38
N GLY A 51 -3.39 -10.84 0.09
CA GLY A 51 -2.04 -10.75 -0.50
C GLY A 51 -1.24 -9.54 -0.02
N LEU A 52 -1.92 -8.42 0.28
CA LEU A 52 -1.30 -7.22 0.84
C LEU A 52 -1.03 -7.31 2.35
N SER A 53 -1.73 -8.21 3.04
CA SER A 53 -1.62 -8.46 4.49
C SER A 53 -0.18 -8.64 4.98
N PRO A 54 0.67 -9.54 4.43
CA PRO A 54 2.04 -9.70 4.91
C PRO A 54 2.86 -8.42 4.79
N LEU A 55 2.65 -7.64 3.74
CA LEU A 55 3.33 -6.36 3.54
C LEU A 55 2.92 -5.34 4.61
N LEU A 56 1.61 -5.25 4.88
CA LEU A 56 1.08 -4.41 5.96
C LEU A 56 1.59 -4.85 7.33
N LEU A 57 1.63 -6.16 7.59
CA LEU A 57 2.07 -6.72 8.87
C LEU A 57 3.52 -6.36 9.17
N ILE A 58 4.41 -6.52 8.19
CA ILE A 58 5.82 -6.17 8.30
C ILE A 58 5.97 -4.67 8.56
N TRP A 59 5.24 -3.83 7.82
CA TRP A 59 5.30 -2.38 7.98
C TRP A 59 4.81 -1.94 9.37
N LEU A 60 3.71 -2.52 9.86
CA LEU A 60 3.18 -2.31 11.21
C LEU A 60 4.16 -2.77 12.29
N ALA A 61 4.80 -3.93 12.12
CA ALA A 61 5.80 -4.42 13.05
C ALA A 61 7.00 -3.47 13.15
N LEU A 62 7.53 -3.00 12.02
CA LEU A 62 8.60 -2.00 11.99
C LEU A 62 8.17 -0.69 12.67
N LEU A 63 6.97 -0.22 12.38
CA LEU A 63 6.43 1.02 12.96
C LEU A 63 6.24 0.89 14.48
N GLY A 64 5.80 -0.28 14.95
CA GLY A 64 5.66 -0.60 16.37
C GLY A 64 7.00 -0.60 17.10
N ILE A 65 8.03 -1.23 16.52
CA ILE A 65 9.39 -1.21 17.08
C ILE A 65 9.93 0.23 17.16
N ASP A 66 9.77 1.01 16.10
CA ASP A 66 10.23 2.40 16.03
C ASP A 66 9.47 3.30 17.02
N TRP A 67 8.17 3.05 17.22
CA TRP A 67 7.37 3.73 18.23
C TRP A 67 7.83 3.39 19.66
N LEU A 68 8.08 2.12 19.94
CA LEU A 68 8.56 1.66 21.24
C LEU A 68 9.97 2.19 21.55
N ALA A 69 10.87 2.18 20.55
CA ALA A 69 12.22 2.73 20.66
C ALA A 69 12.20 4.24 20.97
N ARG A 70 11.32 5.00 20.30
CA ARG A 70 11.10 6.43 20.62
C ARG A 70 10.54 6.64 22.02
N TRP A 71 9.73 5.71 22.51
CA TRP A 71 9.17 5.79 23.86
C TRP A 71 10.24 5.53 24.92
N ALA A 72 11.12 4.55 24.70
CA ALA A 72 12.20 4.17 25.62
C ALA A 72 13.38 5.15 25.63
N ASN A 73 13.64 5.88 24.54
CA ASN A 73 14.73 6.86 24.44
C ASN A 73 14.27 8.29 24.83
N ARG A 74 13.13 8.41 25.53
CA ARG A 74 12.57 9.68 26.02
C ARG A 74 12.84 9.92 27.51
N ASP A 75 13.80 9.18 28.06
CA ASP A 75 14.46 9.40 29.36
C ASP A 75 15.83 10.04 29.12
#